data_AF-A0A834YQU8-F1
#
_entry.id   AF-A0A834YQU8-F1
#
_cell.length_a   1.000
_cell.length_b   1.000
_cell.length_c   1.000
_cell.angle_alpha   90.00
_cell.angle_beta   90.00
_cell.angle_gamma   90.00
#
_symmetry.space_group_name_H-M   'P 1'
#
loop_
_entity.id
_entity.type
_entity.pdbx_description
1 polymer ?
#
loop_
_entity_poly.entity_id
_entity_poly.type
_entity_poly.pdbx_seq_one_letter_code
_entity_poly.pdbx_strand_id
1 'polypeptide(L)'
;MASTCKLEVEVEVKSSADKFWESIRDSTTLFPKIFPEQYKISRDGNYRILFFTGMPIVKVSKEKIDAVDEANKAVAYSVIEGDLLNFYKNFNANLQVTPKGDGSLVKWSCEFEKAREEVPDPNLIQEFAVKELPRLGCLSSQAIDGN
;
A
#
# COMPACT_ATOMS: atom_id res chain seq x y z
N MET A 1 8.92 26.34 9.40
CA MET A 1 7.93 25.90 8.39
C MET A 1 7.94 24.37 8.43
N ALA A 2 6.82 23.72 8.66
CA ALA A 2 6.75 22.26 8.54
C ALA A 2 6.74 21.93 7.04
N SER A 3 7.81 21.34 6.54
CA SER A 3 7.92 20.93 5.13
C SER A 3 7.29 19.55 5.00
N THR A 4 6.03 19.49 4.58
CA THR A 4 5.40 18.23 4.17
C THR A 4 5.95 17.85 2.80
N CYS A 5 6.52 16.65 2.70
CA CYS A 5 7.01 16.09 1.46
C CYS A 5 5.95 15.15 0.85
N LYS A 6 5.95 15.04 -0.48
CA LYS A 6 5.08 14.13 -1.22
C LYS A 6 5.92 13.26 -2.15
N LEU A 7 5.64 11.97 -2.16
CA LEU A 7 6.20 11.00 -3.09
C LEU A 7 5.06 10.29 -3.80
N GLU A 8 5.16 10.10 -5.10
CA GLU A 8 4.16 9.38 -5.89
C GLU A 8 4.79 8.45 -6.90
N VAL A 9 4.10 7.34 -7.17
CA VAL A 9 4.49 6.38 -8.18
C VAL A 9 3.27 5.79 -8.87
N GLU A 10 3.44 5.47 -10.14
CA GLU A 10 2.40 4.94 -11.00
C GLU A 10 2.89 3.63 -11.60
N VAL A 11 2.04 2.61 -11.53
CA VAL A 11 2.41 1.24 -11.88
C VAL A 11 1.32 0.61 -12.72
N GLU A 12 1.68 0.07 -13.87
CA GLU A 12 0.74 -0.62 -14.76
C GLU A 12 0.59 -2.08 -14.32
N VAL A 13 -0.66 -2.51 -14.19
CA VAL A 13 -1.01 -3.88 -13.84
C VAL A 13 -1.92 -4.48 -14.92
N LYS A 14 -1.74 -5.78 -15.16
CA LYS A 14 -2.47 -6.49 -16.23
C LYS A 14 -3.95 -6.77 -15.88
N SER A 15 -4.32 -6.66 -14.61
CA SER A 15 -5.69 -6.88 -14.14
C SER A 15 -6.56 -5.67 -14.44
N SER A 16 -7.85 -5.90 -14.68
CA SER A 16 -8.83 -4.81 -14.75
C SER A 16 -8.88 -4.04 -13.44
N ALA A 17 -9.25 -2.77 -13.53
CA ALA A 17 -9.31 -1.87 -12.37
C ALA A 17 -10.23 -2.42 -11.27
N ASP A 18 -11.38 -3.02 -11.63
CA ASP A 18 -12.32 -3.61 -10.67
C ASP A 18 -11.70 -4.80 -9.93
N LYS A 19 -11.11 -5.77 -10.65
CA LYS A 19 -10.47 -6.94 -10.02
C LYS A 19 -9.31 -6.55 -9.10
N PHE A 20 -8.49 -5.59 -9.54
CA PHE A 20 -7.40 -5.10 -8.71
C PHE A 20 -7.92 -4.34 -7.49
N TRP A 21 -8.95 -3.52 -7.66
CA TRP A 21 -9.60 -2.80 -6.56
C TRP A 21 -10.17 -3.75 -5.50
N GLU A 22 -10.89 -4.80 -5.92
CA GLU A 22 -11.36 -5.86 -5.01
C GLU A 22 -10.19 -6.50 -4.24
N SER A 23 -9.05 -6.69 -4.91
CA SER A 23 -7.84 -7.22 -4.26
C SER A 23 -7.29 -6.30 -3.17
N ILE A 24 -7.39 -4.97 -3.37
CA ILE A 24 -7.00 -3.97 -2.38
C ILE A 24 -8.01 -3.93 -1.22
N ARG A 25 -9.31 -4.01 -1.52
CA ARG A 25 -10.38 -4.09 -0.51
C ARG A 25 -10.22 -5.30 0.40
N ASP A 26 -9.83 -6.44 -0.15
CA ASP A 26 -9.54 -7.68 0.57
C ASP A 26 -8.06 -7.85 0.95
N SER A 27 -7.27 -6.76 0.93
CA SER A 27 -5.83 -6.79 1.20
C SER A 27 -5.46 -7.53 2.49
N THR A 28 -6.25 -7.40 3.56
CA THR A 28 -5.99 -8.08 4.84
C THR A 28 -6.02 -9.60 4.75
N THR A 29 -6.77 -10.14 3.78
CA THR A 29 -6.94 -11.58 3.57
C THR A 29 -6.08 -12.06 2.40
N LEU A 30 -5.97 -11.27 1.35
CA LEU A 30 -5.28 -11.63 0.11
C LEU A 30 -3.76 -11.47 0.22
N PHE A 31 -3.26 -10.41 0.84
CA PHE A 31 -1.82 -10.18 0.92
C PHE A 31 -1.08 -11.33 1.63
N PRO A 32 -1.52 -11.85 2.80
CA PRO A 32 -0.87 -13.00 3.42
C PRO A 32 -1.06 -14.30 2.64
N LYS A 33 -2.05 -14.41 1.75
CA LYS A 33 -2.22 -15.59 0.87
C LYS A 33 -1.32 -15.53 -0.36
N ILE A 34 -1.19 -14.35 -0.96
CA ILE A 34 -0.43 -14.11 -2.19
C ILE A 34 1.07 -13.97 -1.87
N PHE A 35 1.39 -13.41 -0.71
CA PHE A 35 2.76 -13.14 -0.26
C PHE A 35 3.00 -13.62 1.19
N PRO A 36 2.78 -14.91 1.50
CA PRO A 36 2.86 -15.44 2.86
C PRO A 36 4.24 -15.27 3.52
N GLU A 37 5.30 -15.26 2.71
CA GLU A 37 6.66 -15.07 3.18
C GLU A 37 7.00 -13.60 3.46
N GLN A 38 6.24 -12.65 2.91
CA GLN A 38 6.53 -11.22 3.01
C GLN A 38 5.58 -10.48 3.96
N TYR A 39 4.31 -10.89 4.02
CA TYR A 39 3.28 -10.22 4.80
C TYR A 39 2.62 -11.16 5.80
N LYS A 40 2.48 -10.67 7.03
CA LYS A 40 1.49 -11.17 7.98
C LYS A 40 0.61 -10.00 8.41
N ILE A 41 -0.71 -10.21 8.43
CA ILE A 41 -1.65 -9.14 8.77
C ILE A 41 -2.46 -9.57 9.99
N SER A 42 -2.57 -8.67 10.96
CA SER A 42 -3.47 -8.79 12.11
C SER A 42 -4.47 -7.64 12.10
N ARG A 43 -5.67 -7.87 12.64
CA ARG A 43 -6.68 -6.82 12.86
C ARG A 43 -6.71 -6.46 14.34
N ASP A 44 -6.71 -5.16 14.62
CA ASP A 44 -6.83 -4.60 15.96
C ASP A 44 -7.97 -3.57 15.94
N GLY A 45 -9.19 -4.03 16.21
CA GLY A 45 -10.40 -3.22 16.04
C GLY A 45 -10.54 -2.69 14.61
N ASN A 46 -10.53 -1.36 14.46
CA ASN A 46 -10.61 -0.68 13.16
C ASN A 46 -9.26 -0.47 12.48
N TYR A 47 -8.16 -0.96 13.07
CA TYR A 47 -6.82 -0.83 12.54
C TYR A 47 -6.34 -2.14 11.93
N ARG A 48 -5.53 -2.05 10.88
CA ARG A 48 -4.78 -3.18 10.34
C ARG A 48 -3.32 -3.08 10.75
N ILE A 49 -2.73 -4.17 11.22
CA ILE A 49 -1.32 -4.25 11.58
C ILE A 49 -0.65 -5.14 10.55
N LEU A 50 0.24 -4.56 9.75
CA LEU A 50 1.05 -5.24 8.76
C LEU A 50 2.41 -5.55 9.37
N PHE A 51 2.81 -6.81 9.31
CA PHE A 51 4.15 -7.26 9.62
C PHE A 51 4.86 -7.60 8.31
N PHE A 52 5.98 -6.93 8.06
CA PHE A 52 6.80 -7.10 6.88
C PHE A 52 8.03 -7.93 7.23
N THR A 53 8.15 -9.11 6.63
CA THR A 53 9.29 -10.00 6.83
C THR A 53 10.41 -9.74 5.82
N GLY A 54 10.07 -9.15 4.67
CA GLY A 54 11.00 -8.92 3.55
C GLY A 54 11.70 -7.56 3.55
N MET A 55 11.40 -6.66 4.49
CA MET A 55 11.97 -5.32 4.55
C MET A 55 12.98 -5.17 5.69
N PRO A 56 14.18 -4.59 5.44
CA PRO A 56 15.22 -4.49 6.46
C PRO A 56 14.90 -3.46 7.55
N ILE A 57 14.21 -2.37 7.19
CA ILE A 57 13.98 -1.21 8.08
C ILE A 57 12.57 -1.20 8.66
N VAL A 58 11.56 -1.53 7.86
CA VAL A 58 10.16 -1.52 8.29
C VAL A 58 9.71 -2.95 8.52
N LYS A 59 9.42 -3.30 9.77
CA LYS A 59 8.96 -4.63 10.19
C LYS A 59 7.49 -4.61 10.60
N VAL A 60 7.01 -3.50 11.13
CA VAL A 60 5.61 -3.33 11.53
C VAL A 60 5.06 -1.96 11.12
N SER A 61 3.83 -1.96 10.60
CA SER A 61 3.04 -0.76 10.31
C SER A 61 1.61 -0.99 10.78
N LYS A 62 1.14 -0.18 11.72
CA LYS A 62 -0.27 -0.12 12.12
C LYS A 62 -0.92 1.01 11.36
N GLU A 63 -1.88 0.66 10.53
CA GLU A 63 -2.52 1.55 9.59
C GLU A 63 -4.00 1.69 9.91
N LYS A 64 -4.48 2.91 9.78
CA LYS A 64 -5.89 3.27 9.85
C LYS A 64 -6.36 3.59 8.44
N ILE A 65 -7.46 2.98 8.01
CA ILE A 65 -8.14 3.40 6.78
C ILE A 65 -8.91 4.68 7.09
N ASP A 66 -8.57 5.77 6.40
CA ASP A 66 -9.19 7.08 6.62
C ASP A 66 -10.36 7.30 5.66
N ALA A 67 -10.22 6.87 4.41
CA ALA A 67 -11.29 6.98 3.42
C ALA A 67 -11.21 5.83 2.40
N VAL A 68 -12.37 5.42 1.92
CA VAL A 68 -12.52 4.49 0.80
C VAL A 68 -13.53 5.10 -0.16
N ASP A 69 -13.11 5.36 -1.39
CA ASP A 69 -13.92 5.86 -2.48
C ASP A 69 -14.11 4.76 -3.51
N GLU A 70 -15.29 4.13 -3.48
CA GLU A 70 -15.66 3.05 -4.39
C GLU A 70 -15.82 3.51 -5.83
N ALA A 71 -16.26 4.76 -6.04
CA ALA A 71 -16.51 5.30 -7.37
C ALA A 71 -15.19 5.57 -8.09
N ASN A 72 -14.23 6.16 -7.38
CA ASN A 72 -12.89 6.47 -7.90
C ASN A 72 -11.88 5.34 -7.67
N LYS A 73 -12.28 4.23 -7.05
CA LYS A 73 -11.43 3.09 -6.67
C LYS A 73 -10.17 3.57 -5.96
N ALA A 74 -10.37 4.38 -4.93
CA ALA A 74 -9.30 5.03 -4.17
C ALA A 74 -9.42 4.73 -2.68
N VAL A 75 -8.30 4.46 -2.02
CA VAL A 75 -8.21 4.29 -0.56
C VAL A 75 -7.16 5.23 -0.02
N ALA A 76 -7.49 5.94 1.05
CA ALA A 76 -6.56 6.72 1.84
C ALA A 76 -6.39 6.05 3.21
N TYR A 77 -5.14 5.96 3.66
CA TYR A 77 -4.80 5.37 4.95
C TYR A 77 -3.60 6.08 5.57
N SER A 78 -3.58 6.12 6.89
CA SER A 78 -2.51 6.76 7.66
C SER A 78 -1.83 5.74 8.56
N VAL A 79 -0.51 5.85 8.68
CA VAL A 79 0.25 5.07 9.66
C VAL A 79 0.10 5.74 11.01
N ILE A 80 -0.45 5.00 11.99
CA ILE A 80 -0.69 5.49 13.35
C ILE A 80 0.31 4.94 14.36
N GLU A 81 0.98 3.83 14.04
CA GLU A 81 2.02 3.22 14.86
C GLU A 81 2.95 2.36 13.99
N GLY A 82 4.18 2.12 14.43
CA GLY A 82 5.13 1.22 13.78
C GLY A 82 6.42 1.90 13.35
N ASP A 83 7.27 1.17 12.62
CA ASP A 83 8.64 1.58 12.37
C ASP A 83 8.75 2.88 11.56
N LEU A 84 7.78 3.12 10.66
CA LEU A 84 7.72 4.34 9.86
C LEU A 84 7.63 5.60 10.73
N LEU A 85 6.91 5.56 11.85
CA LEU A 85 6.75 6.73 12.72
C LEU A 85 8.01 7.07 13.54
N ASN A 86 9.01 6.20 13.57
CA ASN A 86 10.33 6.52 14.12
C ASN A 86 11.14 7.45 13.18
N PHE A 87 10.80 7.47 11.90
CA PHE A 87 11.48 8.27 10.87
C PHE A 87 10.64 9.48 10.45
N TYR A 88 9.31 9.33 10.41
CA TYR A 88 8.37 10.35 9.95
C TYR A 88 7.37 10.68 11.05
N LYS A 89 7.06 11.96 11.28
CA LYS A 89 6.03 12.37 12.25
C LYS A 89 4.63 12.04 11.77
N ASN A 90 4.41 12.09 10.47
CA ASN A 90 3.18 11.65 9.82
C ASN A 90 3.54 10.89 8.54
N PHE A 91 2.67 9.96 8.18
CA PHE A 91 2.76 9.22 6.94
C PHE A 91 1.33 8.87 6.49
N ASN A 92 0.85 9.60 5.49
CA ASN A 92 -0.47 9.46 4.92
C ASN A 92 -0.30 8.94 3.50
N ALA A 93 -0.87 7.79 3.20
CA ALA A 93 -0.79 7.18 1.88
C ALA A 93 -2.15 7.15 1.21
N ASN A 94 -2.14 7.29 -0.10
CA ASN A 94 -3.29 7.09 -0.96
C ASN A 94 -2.92 6.09 -2.06
N LEU A 95 -3.90 5.27 -2.43
CA LEU A 95 -3.82 4.36 -3.55
C LEU A 95 -5.07 4.56 -4.39
N GLN A 96 -4.90 4.78 -5.69
CA GLN A 96 -5.98 4.90 -6.66
C GLN A 96 -5.76 3.94 -7.81
N VAL A 97 -6.83 3.29 -8.26
CA VAL A 97 -6.80 2.35 -9.39
C VAL A 97 -7.64 2.92 -10.52
N THR A 98 -7.00 3.19 -11.67
CA THR A 98 -7.68 3.72 -12.85
C THR A 98 -7.63 2.72 -14.01
N PRO A 99 -8.71 2.54 -14.79
CA PRO A 99 -8.67 1.70 -15.98
C PRO A 99 -7.65 2.22 -17.00
N LYS A 100 -6.87 1.32 -17.61
CA LYS A 100 -5.91 1.67 -18.67
C LYS A 100 -5.81 0.53 -19.69
N GLY A 101 -6.42 0.72 -20.85
CA GLY A 101 -6.52 -0.34 -21.88
C GLY A 101 -7.23 -1.58 -21.33
N ASP A 102 -6.66 -2.76 -21.58
CA ASP A 102 -7.13 -4.04 -21.03
C ASP A 102 -6.77 -4.26 -19.55
N GLY A 103 -5.92 -3.39 -18.98
CA GLY A 103 -5.45 -3.48 -17.60
C GLY A 103 -5.85 -2.27 -16.74
N SER A 104 -5.01 -1.94 -15.78
CA SER A 104 -5.20 -0.76 -14.93
C SER A 104 -3.88 -0.09 -14.56
N LEU A 105 -3.97 1.19 -14.24
CA LEU A 105 -2.89 2.00 -13.69
C LEU A 105 -3.16 2.23 -12.21
N VAL A 106 -2.25 1.74 -11.38
CA VAL A 106 -2.29 1.92 -9.93
C VAL A 106 -1.37 3.07 -9.57
N LYS A 107 -1.95 4.14 -9.05
CA LYS A 107 -1.24 5.28 -8.50
C LYS A 107 -1.16 5.11 -6.99
N TRP A 108 0.05 5.04 -6.45
CA TRP A 108 0.29 5.08 -5.01
C TRP A 108 1.06 6.35 -4.70
N SER A 109 0.61 7.12 -3.72
CA SER A 109 1.38 8.25 -3.23
C SER A 109 1.32 8.36 -1.72
N CYS A 110 2.36 8.96 -1.15
CA CYS A 110 2.42 9.24 0.27
C CYS A 110 2.85 10.69 0.53
N GLU A 111 2.19 11.28 1.52
CA GLU A 111 2.53 12.55 2.13
C GLU A 111 3.14 12.26 3.49
N PHE A 112 4.30 12.83 3.76
CA PHE A 112 5.04 12.54 4.98
C PHE A 112 5.81 13.77 5.46
N GLU A 113 5.98 13.85 6.78
CA GLU A 113 6.83 14.84 7.44
C GLU A 113 8.00 14.13 8.09
N LYS A 114 9.22 14.43 7.66
CA LYS A 114 10.43 13.87 8.25
C LYS A 114 10.53 14.30 9.72
N ALA A 115 10.88 13.36 10.60
CA ALA A 115 11.10 13.67 12.01
C ALA A 115 12.36 14.53 12.23
N ARG A 116 13.34 14.42 11.33
CA ARG A 116 14.60 15.18 11.27
C ARG A 116 15.06 15.31 9.82
N GLU A 117 15.83 16.34 9.49
CA GLU A 117 16.31 16.60 8.12
C GLU A 117 17.15 15.46 7.54
N GLU A 118 17.86 14.72 8.39
CA GLU A 118 18.71 13.59 8.02
C GLU A 118 17.94 12.32 7.65
N VAL A 119 16.63 12.28 7.91
CA VAL A 119 15.82 11.12 7.53
C VAL A 119 15.73 11.03 6.00
N PRO A 120 16.10 9.87 5.42
CA PRO A 120 15.96 9.69 3.98
C PRO A 120 14.49 9.70 3.59
N ASP A 121 14.20 10.02 2.34
CA ASP A 121 12.85 9.86 1.78
C ASP A 121 12.45 8.38 1.74
N PRO A 122 11.14 8.05 1.76
CA PRO A 122 10.64 6.68 1.83
C PRO A 122 10.77 5.92 0.49
N ASN A 123 11.90 6.08 -0.20
CA ASN A 123 12.22 5.41 -1.46
C ASN A 123 12.13 3.89 -1.32
N LEU A 124 12.57 3.32 -0.19
CA LEU A 124 12.44 1.88 0.05
C LEU A 124 10.98 1.40 0.04
N ILE A 125 10.05 2.23 0.53
CA ILE A 125 8.61 1.93 0.52
C ILE A 125 8.05 2.09 -0.89
N GLN A 126 8.50 3.11 -1.62
CA GLN A 126 8.17 3.28 -3.03
C GLN A 126 8.62 2.08 -3.86
N GLU A 127 9.88 1.67 -3.76
CA GLU A 127 10.43 0.53 -4.49
C GLU A 127 9.69 -0.77 -4.16
N PHE A 128 9.36 -0.95 -2.88
CA PHE A 128 8.55 -2.07 -2.44
C PHE A 128 7.15 -2.04 -3.06
N ALA A 129 6.48 -0.89 -3.08
CA ALA A 129 5.16 -0.75 -3.74
C ALA A 129 5.24 -1.02 -5.26
N VAL A 130 6.25 -0.48 -5.94
CA VAL A 130 6.48 -0.72 -7.38
C VAL A 130 6.71 -2.19 -7.69
N LYS A 131 7.36 -2.92 -6.78
CA LYS A 131 7.61 -4.36 -6.95
C LYS A 131 6.39 -5.22 -6.67
N GLU A 132 5.64 -4.90 -5.61
CA GLU A 132 4.56 -5.78 -5.12
C GLU A 132 3.22 -5.53 -5.81
N LEU A 133 2.89 -4.29 -6.22
CA LEU A 133 1.62 -3.98 -6.89
C LEU A 133 1.43 -4.73 -8.24
N PRO A 134 2.42 -4.83 -9.16
CA PRO A 134 2.29 -5.64 -10.36
C PRO A 134 2.12 -7.12 -10.07
N ARG A 135 2.84 -7.62 -9.06
CA ARG A 135 2.77 -9.03 -8.65
C ARG A 135 1.39 -9.34 -8.09
N LEU A 136 0.85 -8.45 -7.26
CA LEU A 136 -0.49 -8.56 -6.72
C LEU A 136 -1.52 -8.66 -7.86
N GLY A 137 -1.43 -7.79 -8.86
CA GLY A 137 -2.36 -7.83 -10.00
C GLY A 137 -2.23 -9.14 -10.79
N CYS A 138 -1.01 -9.54 -11.11
CA CYS A 138 -0.78 -10.80 -11.81
C CYS A 138 -1.33 -12.03 -11.06
N LEU A 139 -1.15 -12.07 -9.74
CA LEU A 139 -1.55 -13.20 -8.90
C LEU A 139 -3.04 -13.16 -8.53
N SER A 140 -3.62 -11.98 -8.34
CA SER A 140 -5.05 -11.84 -8.07
C SER A 140 -5.89 -12.21 -9.28
N SER A 141 -5.43 -11.91 -10.50
CA SER A 141 -6.07 -12.38 -11.73
C SER A 141 -6.14 -13.91 -11.82
N GLN A 142 -5.12 -14.62 -11.30
CA GLN A 142 -5.09 -16.09 -11.28
C GLN A 142 -5.94 -16.68 -10.14
N ALA A 143 -6.01 -16.00 -8.99
CA ALA A 143 -6.76 -16.47 -7.84
C ALA A 143 -8.29 -16.35 -8.02
N ILE A 144 -8.76 -15.40 -8.84
CA ILE A 144 -10.20 -15.16 -9.08
C ILE A 144 -10.76 -16.08 -10.18
N ASP A 145 -9.94 -16.53 -11.13
CA ASP A 145 -10.38 -17.38 -12.27
C ASP A 145 -10.49 -18.88 -11.89
N GLY A 146 -10.04 -19.26 -10.68
CA GLY A 146 -9.97 -20.65 -10.22
C GLY A 146 -11.18 -21.18 -9.45
N ASN A 147 -12.34 -20.51 -9.49
CA ASN A 147 -13.57 -20.94 -8.82
C ASN A 147 -14.77 -20.90 -9.78
#